data_AF-A0A7S0QQ01-F1
#
_entry.id   AF-A0A7S0QQ01-F1
#
_cell.length_a   1.000
_cell.length_b   1.000
_cell.length_c   1.000
_cell.angle_alpha   90.00
_cell.angle_beta   90.00
_cell.angle_gamma   90.00
#
_symmetry.space_group_name_H-M   'P 1'
#
loop_
_entity.id
_entity.type
_entity.pdbx_description
1 polymer ?
#
loop_
_entity_poly.entity_id
_entity_poly.type
_entity_poly.pdbx_seq_one_letter_code
_entity_poly.pdbx_strand_id
1 'polypeptide(L)'
;MRPNEEQNAAFGGSGVLMLAVICCICCIAAPFIIYVIWSIVVVCTSSSAYSVPCAEDSNIWLYSLVAVIIMPIVGAIVSAINSVLKEFASFLQVIPASMTLFMAVWGVLLWANLSSKCDAYYEEGYWALFLVFKINVVLLVIGFVVTLVALCAILVALCVTLSSVSARPDRYENIPDSVEELGRQRNDTEQQAAQSSNIPATETYV
;
A
#
# COMPACT_ATOMS: atom_id res chain seq x y z
N MET A 1 51.94 -12.88 6.85
CA MET A 1 51.21 -11.89 7.66
C MET A 1 51.11 -10.57 6.90
N ARG A 2 50.04 -10.37 6.12
CA ARG A 2 49.50 -9.03 5.77
C ARG A 2 48.00 -9.18 5.41
N PRO A 3 47.08 -9.18 6.39
CA PRO A 3 45.65 -9.31 6.13
C PRO A 3 44.86 -7.98 6.20
N ASN A 4 45.51 -6.80 6.21
CA ASN A 4 44.84 -5.54 6.61
C ASN A 4 44.61 -4.51 5.48
N GLU A 5 44.93 -4.78 4.21
CA GLU A 5 44.75 -3.79 3.12
C GLU A 5 43.45 -3.94 2.31
N GLU A 6 42.76 -5.09 2.34
CA GLU A 6 41.53 -5.28 1.53
C GLU A 6 40.25 -4.70 2.16
N GLN A 7 40.20 -4.46 3.48
CA GLN A 7 38.97 -3.96 4.12
C GLN A 7 38.72 -2.45 3.91
N ASN A 8 39.74 -1.67 3.56
CA ASN A 8 39.60 -0.22 3.39
C ASN A 8 39.10 0.20 1.99
N ALA A 9 39.12 -0.70 1.00
CA ALA A 9 38.60 -0.42 -0.34
C ALA A 9 37.07 -0.62 -0.45
N ALA A 10 36.47 -1.45 0.40
CA ALA A 10 35.03 -1.75 0.35
C ALA A 10 34.14 -0.67 1.01
N PHE A 11 34.68 0.16 1.91
CA PHE A 11 33.91 1.20 2.61
C PHE A 11 33.79 2.54 1.85
N GLY A 12 34.62 2.77 0.83
CA GLY A 12 34.64 4.04 0.09
C GLY A 12 33.44 4.27 -0.85
N GLY A 13 32.87 3.19 -1.42
CA GLY A 13 31.78 3.31 -2.41
C GLY A 13 30.39 3.52 -1.80
N SER A 14 30.11 2.93 -0.64
CA SER A 14 28.78 2.95 -0.02
C SER A 14 28.43 4.33 0.58
N GLY A 15 29.43 5.03 1.15
CA GLY A 15 29.22 6.36 1.75
C GLY A 15 28.86 7.44 0.73
N VAL A 16 29.48 7.42 -0.46
CA VAL A 16 29.20 8.39 -1.53
C VAL A 16 27.79 8.20 -2.09
N LEU A 17 27.35 6.95 -2.24
CA LEU A 17 25.99 6.64 -2.72
C LEU A 17 24.92 7.10 -1.71
N MET A 18 25.14 6.88 -0.42
CA MET A 18 24.22 7.36 0.64
C MET A 18 24.13 8.89 0.66
N LEU A 19 25.26 9.60 0.56
CA LEU A 19 25.26 11.07 0.54
C LEU A 19 24.53 11.62 -0.70
N ALA A 20 24.74 11.01 -1.87
CA ALA A 20 24.06 11.39 -3.09
C ALA A 20 22.54 11.19 -2.99
N VAL A 21 22.09 10.06 -2.44
CA VAL A 21 20.65 9.77 -2.24
C VAL A 21 20.02 10.77 -1.26
N ILE A 22 20.67 11.03 -0.13
CA ILE A 22 20.18 12.03 0.85
C ILE A 22 20.09 13.41 0.21
N CYS A 23 21.11 13.82 -0.54
CA CYS A 23 21.11 15.10 -1.25
C CYS A 23 19.94 15.19 -2.24
N CYS A 24 19.73 14.15 -3.06
CA CYS A 24 18.61 14.08 -3.99
C CYS A 24 17.25 14.17 -3.29
N ILE A 25 17.06 13.45 -2.18
CA ILE A 25 15.83 13.51 -1.39
C ILE A 25 15.61 14.92 -0.85
N CYS A 26 16.64 15.56 -0.28
CA CYS A 26 16.53 16.93 0.24
C CYS A 26 16.20 17.94 -0.87
N CYS A 27 16.83 17.82 -2.04
CA CYS A 27 16.58 18.70 -3.18
C CYS A 27 15.16 18.59 -3.73
N ILE A 28 14.50 17.43 -3.59
CA ILE A 28 13.11 17.23 -4.03
C ILE A 28 12.12 17.58 -2.90
N ALA A 29 12.43 17.21 -1.66
CA ALA A 29 11.55 17.43 -0.52
C ALA A 29 11.42 18.91 -0.15
N ALA A 30 12.50 19.69 -0.22
CA ALA A 30 12.46 21.12 0.11
C ALA A 30 11.46 21.94 -0.75
N PRO A 31 11.51 21.89 -2.10
CA PRO A 31 10.53 22.61 -2.92
C PRO A 31 9.12 22.07 -2.73
N PHE A 32 8.95 20.77 -2.47
CA PHE A 32 7.65 20.17 -2.18
C PHE A 32 7.06 20.75 -0.88
N ILE A 33 7.83 20.84 0.20
CA ILE A 33 7.40 21.42 1.48
C ILE A 33 7.03 22.89 1.29
N ILE A 34 7.85 23.67 0.57
CA ILE A 34 7.57 25.07 0.28
C ILE A 34 6.26 25.20 -0.50
N TYR A 35 6.05 24.36 -1.52
CA TYR A 35 4.81 24.32 -2.30
C TYR A 35 3.59 23.99 -1.43
N VAL A 36 3.69 23.00 -0.52
CA VAL A 36 2.59 22.63 0.39
C VAL A 36 2.24 23.79 1.32
N ILE A 37 3.23 24.41 1.96
CA ILE A 37 3.01 25.56 2.86
C ILE A 37 2.34 26.70 2.09
N TRP A 38 2.88 27.04 0.92
CA TRP A 38 2.32 28.08 0.07
C TRP A 38 0.87 27.76 -0.35
N SER A 39 0.60 26.52 -0.75
CA SER A 39 -0.75 26.09 -1.14
C SER A 39 -1.75 26.18 0.01
N ILE A 40 -1.36 25.80 1.23
CA ILE A 40 -2.20 25.94 2.42
C ILE A 40 -2.53 27.42 2.68
N VAL A 41 -1.53 28.30 2.62
CA VAL A 41 -1.74 29.75 2.81
C VAL A 41 -2.70 30.29 1.75
N VAL A 42 -2.53 29.92 0.48
CA VAL A 42 -3.40 30.34 -0.61
C VAL A 42 -4.85 29.87 -0.40
N VAL A 43 -5.06 28.60 -0.04
CA VAL A 43 -6.41 28.06 0.21
C VAL A 43 -7.09 28.77 1.38
N CYS A 44 -6.37 29.01 2.48
CA CYS A 44 -6.90 29.69 3.67
C CYS A 44 -7.22 31.17 3.41
N THR A 45 -6.35 31.87 2.67
CA THR A 45 -6.53 33.30 2.36
C THR A 45 -7.57 33.55 1.27
N SER A 46 -7.86 32.55 0.44
CA SER A 46 -8.84 32.64 -0.65
C SER A 46 -10.22 32.07 -0.28
N SER A 47 -10.56 32.01 1.01
CA SER A 47 -11.85 31.46 1.47
C SER A 47 -13.08 32.22 0.96
N SER A 48 -12.92 33.50 0.63
CA SER A 48 -13.98 34.31 -0.01
C SER A 48 -14.36 33.82 -1.40
N ALA A 49 -13.49 33.03 -2.07
CA ALA A 49 -13.79 32.42 -3.37
C ALA A 49 -14.87 31.33 -3.28
N TYR A 50 -15.27 30.89 -2.08
CA TYR A 50 -16.36 29.93 -1.89
C TYR A 50 -17.76 30.56 -2.05
N SER A 51 -17.91 31.86 -1.78
CA SER A 51 -19.22 32.53 -1.78
C SER A 51 -19.57 33.25 -3.08
N VAL A 52 -18.74 33.12 -4.12
CA VAL A 52 -18.94 33.80 -5.41
C VAL A 52 -19.88 32.99 -6.32
N PRO A 53 -20.62 33.61 -7.25
CA PRO A 53 -21.54 32.87 -8.13
C PRO A 53 -20.87 31.75 -8.94
N CYS A 54 -19.61 31.93 -9.34
CA CYS A 54 -18.84 30.88 -10.02
C CYS A 54 -18.53 29.65 -9.15
N ALA A 55 -18.63 29.76 -7.81
CA ALA A 55 -18.37 28.64 -6.90
C ALA A 55 -19.48 27.58 -6.95
N GLU A 56 -20.71 27.96 -7.31
CA GLU A 56 -21.84 27.04 -7.42
C GLU A 56 -21.60 25.99 -8.52
N ASP A 57 -21.09 26.44 -9.66
CA ASP A 57 -20.75 25.58 -10.80
C ASP A 57 -19.37 24.92 -10.66
N SER A 58 -18.42 25.64 -10.05
CA SER A 58 -17.03 25.23 -9.97
C SER A 58 -16.50 25.35 -8.54
N ASN A 59 -16.61 24.25 -7.80
CA ASN A 59 -16.14 24.14 -6.42
C ASN A 59 -14.59 24.04 -6.32
N ILE A 60 -13.86 24.91 -7.02
CA ILE A 60 -12.38 24.91 -7.12
C ILE A 60 -11.74 25.10 -5.74
N TRP A 61 -12.30 25.98 -4.91
CA TRP A 61 -11.80 26.20 -3.55
C TRP A 61 -11.93 24.93 -2.69
N LEU A 62 -13.11 24.29 -2.70
CA LEU A 62 -13.36 23.06 -1.94
C LEU A 62 -12.46 21.92 -2.42
N TYR A 63 -12.32 21.76 -3.75
CA TYR A 63 -11.41 20.78 -4.33
C TYR A 63 -9.97 20.99 -3.82
N SER A 64 -9.49 22.24 -3.84
CA SER A 64 -8.14 22.58 -3.39
C SER A 64 -7.96 22.31 -1.90
N LEU A 65 -8.97 22.60 -1.08
CA LEU A 65 -8.97 22.27 0.35
C LEU A 65 -8.86 20.76 0.58
N VAL A 66 -9.67 19.96 -0.13
CA VAL A 66 -9.66 18.51 0.01
C VAL A 66 -8.32 17.93 -0.46
N ALA A 67 -7.82 18.35 -1.61
CA ALA A 67 -6.58 17.85 -2.20
C ALA A 67 -5.34 18.24 -1.39
N VAL A 68 -5.25 19.47 -0.89
CA VAL A 68 -4.05 19.98 -0.20
C VAL A 68 -4.04 19.64 1.28
N ILE A 69 -5.20 19.66 1.95
CA ILE A 69 -5.27 19.53 3.42
C ILE A 69 -5.81 18.17 3.82
N ILE A 70 -6.99 17.79 3.32
CA ILE A 70 -7.67 16.58 3.79
C ILE A 70 -6.92 15.32 3.34
N MET A 71 -6.49 15.26 2.08
CA MET A 71 -5.77 14.10 1.55
C MET A 71 -4.51 13.73 2.35
N PRO A 72 -3.57 14.66 2.63
CA PRO A 72 -2.40 14.34 3.45
C PRO A 72 -2.76 13.89 4.86
N ILE A 73 -3.79 14.48 5.48
CA ILE A 73 -4.28 14.06 6.80
C ILE A 73 -4.79 12.63 6.75
N VAL A 74 -5.61 12.28 5.76
CA VAL A 74 -6.10 10.91 5.57
C VAL A 74 -4.95 9.94 5.34
N GLY A 75 -3.97 10.32 4.50
CA GLY A 75 -2.77 9.52 4.28
C GLY A 75 -1.97 9.27 5.56
N ALA A 76 -1.80 10.30 6.39
CA ALA A 76 -1.13 10.20 7.68
C ALA A 76 -1.89 9.29 8.66
N ILE A 77 -3.22 9.42 8.73
CA ILE A 77 -4.07 8.57 9.57
C ILE A 77 -3.98 7.11 9.11
N VAL A 78 -4.11 6.84 7.82
CA VAL A 78 -3.98 5.48 7.26
C VAL A 78 -2.60 4.90 7.56
N SER A 79 -1.53 5.70 7.41
CA SER A 79 -0.16 5.28 7.74
C SER A 79 0.01 4.96 9.23
N ALA A 80 -0.59 5.76 10.11
CA ALA A 80 -0.56 5.52 11.56
C ALA A 80 -1.31 4.24 11.93
N ILE A 81 -2.52 4.04 11.38
CA ILE A 81 -3.32 2.83 11.61
C ILE A 81 -2.57 1.59 11.11
N ASN A 82 -1.95 1.64 9.92
CA ASN A 82 -1.15 0.53 9.39
C ASN A 82 0.04 0.16 10.27
N SER A 83 0.61 1.12 10.98
CA SER A 83 1.72 0.89 11.91
C SER A 83 1.28 0.12 13.16
N VAL A 84 0.00 0.27 13.55
CA VAL A 84 -0.59 -0.40 14.72
C VAL A 84 -1.24 -1.73 14.33
N LEU A 85 -1.99 -1.77 13.22
CA LEU A 85 -2.79 -2.91 12.78
C LEU A 85 -2.19 -3.55 11.52
N LYS A 86 -1.13 -4.35 11.71
CA LYS A 86 -0.43 -5.01 10.59
C LYS A 86 -1.31 -5.98 9.80
N GLU A 87 -2.31 -6.60 10.44
CA GLU A 87 -3.20 -7.57 9.81
C GLU A 87 -4.13 -6.94 8.75
N PHE A 88 -4.45 -5.65 8.90
CA PHE A 88 -5.33 -4.91 7.96
C PHE A 88 -4.56 -4.03 6.97
N ALA A 89 -3.22 -4.04 7.02
CA ALA A 89 -2.38 -3.14 6.24
C ALA A 89 -2.67 -3.21 4.73
N SER A 90 -2.89 -4.42 4.20
CA SER A 90 -3.18 -4.63 2.78
C SER A 90 -4.51 -4.00 2.33
N PHE A 91 -5.55 -4.03 3.18
CA PHE A 91 -6.84 -3.45 2.85
C PHE A 91 -6.82 -1.92 2.94
N LEU A 92 -6.18 -1.40 3.98
CA LEU A 92 -6.08 0.04 4.23
C LEU A 92 -5.23 0.76 3.18
N GLN A 93 -4.27 0.09 2.54
CA GLN A 93 -3.49 0.65 1.42
C GLN A 93 -4.32 0.95 0.16
N VAL A 94 -5.48 0.32 -0.02
CA VAL A 94 -6.35 0.58 -1.18
C VAL A 94 -7.07 1.93 -1.05
N ILE A 95 -7.31 2.40 0.18
CA ILE A 95 -8.08 3.63 0.45
C ILE A 95 -7.38 4.88 -0.12
N PRO A 96 -6.07 5.15 0.15
CA PRO A 96 -5.41 6.30 -0.45
C PRO A 96 -5.37 6.25 -1.99
N ALA A 97 -5.20 5.06 -2.57
CA ALA A 97 -5.15 4.89 -4.02
C ALA A 97 -6.52 5.20 -4.66
N SER A 98 -7.61 4.71 -4.09
CA SER A 98 -8.97 4.98 -4.59
C SER A 98 -9.37 6.44 -4.41
N MET A 99 -9.00 7.07 -3.29
CA MET A 99 -9.21 8.51 -3.07
C MET A 99 -8.42 9.36 -4.06
N THR A 100 -7.17 9.01 -4.34
CA THR A 100 -6.33 9.69 -5.34
C THR A 100 -6.97 9.62 -6.72
N LEU A 101 -7.48 8.44 -7.12
CA LEU A 101 -8.18 8.23 -8.38
C LEU A 101 -9.44 9.09 -8.46
N PHE A 102 -10.30 9.02 -7.45
CA PHE A 102 -11.54 9.80 -7.41
C PHE A 102 -11.29 11.30 -7.55
N MET A 103 -10.30 11.81 -6.81
CA MET A 103 -9.94 13.21 -6.83
C MET A 103 -9.28 13.64 -8.14
N ALA A 104 -8.44 12.80 -8.75
CA ALA A 104 -7.89 13.08 -10.08
C ALA A 104 -9.00 13.24 -11.13
N VAL A 105 -9.97 12.31 -11.15
CA VAL A 105 -11.11 12.37 -12.07
C VAL A 105 -11.99 13.59 -11.79
N TRP A 106 -12.31 13.85 -10.52
CA TRP A 106 -13.13 15.00 -10.14
C TRP A 106 -12.45 16.33 -10.50
N GLY A 107 -11.14 16.44 -10.30
CA GLY A 107 -10.35 17.62 -10.66
C GLY A 107 -10.33 17.89 -12.16
N VAL A 108 -10.14 16.85 -12.98
CA VAL A 108 -10.21 16.97 -14.45
C VAL A 108 -11.60 17.37 -14.91
N LEU A 109 -12.66 16.80 -14.31
CA LEU A 109 -14.04 17.17 -14.64
C LEU A 109 -14.36 18.62 -14.26
N LEU A 110 -13.90 19.09 -13.08
CA LEU A 110 -14.03 20.49 -12.68
C LEU A 110 -13.29 21.43 -13.63
N TRP A 111 -12.09 21.05 -14.07
CA TRP A 111 -11.33 21.84 -15.03
C TRP A 111 -12.03 21.87 -16.39
N ALA A 112 -12.49 20.73 -16.90
CA ALA A 112 -13.14 20.63 -18.21
C ALA A 112 -14.51 21.35 -18.26
N ASN A 113 -15.25 21.38 -17.15
CA ASN A 113 -16.55 22.03 -17.07
C ASN A 113 -16.48 23.52 -16.70
N LEU A 114 -15.29 24.08 -16.50
CA LEU A 114 -15.15 25.49 -16.14
C LEU A 114 -15.55 26.37 -17.33
N SER A 115 -16.57 27.21 -17.14
CA SER A 115 -16.98 28.18 -18.17
C SER A 115 -15.87 29.23 -18.38
N SER A 116 -15.74 29.75 -19.61
CA SER A 116 -14.72 30.77 -19.94
C SER A 116 -14.85 32.06 -19.13
N LYS A 117 -16.06 32.40 -18.68
CA LYS A 117 -16.30 33.55 -17.80
C LYS A 117 -15.73 33.32 -16.39
N CYS A 118 -15.93 32.13 -15.85
CA CYS A 118 -15.39 31.78 -14.54
C CYS A 118 -13.88 31.58 -14.58
N ASP A 119 -13.34 31.05 -15.67
CA ASP A 119 -11.89 30.97 -15.92
C ASP A 119 -11.23 32.35 -15.81
N ALA A 120 -11.72 33.33 -16.58
CA ALA A 120 -11.23 34.72 -16.52
C ALA A 120 -11.41 35.35 -15.12
N TYR A 121 -12.54 35.10 -14.45
CA TYR A 121 -12.78 35.59 -13.09
C TYR A 121 -11.76 35.06 -12.07
N TYR A 122 -11.46 33.77 -12.12
CA TYR A 122 -10.45 33.18 -11.24
C TYR A 122 -9.04 33.65 -11.59
N GLU A 123 -8.76 33.89 -12.86
CA GLU A 123 -7.47 34.41 -13.30
C GLU A 123 -7.23 35.85 -12.81
N GLU A 124 -8.24 36.71 -12.85
CA GLU A 124 -8.13 38.10 -12.42
C GLU A 124 -8.19 38.27 -10.89
N GLY A 125 -9.10 37.56 -10.22
CA GLY A 125 -9.37 37.75 -8.79
C GLY A 125 -8.59 36.82 -7.86
N TYR A 126 -8.29 35.60 -8.31
CA TYR A 126 -7.79 34.51 -7.46
C TYR A 126 -6.73 33.67 -8.17
N TRP A 127 -5.83 34.34 -8.92
CA TRP A 127 -4.76 33.70 -9.70
C TRP A 127 -4.02 32.59 -8.93
N ALA A 128 -3.62 32.88 -7.69
CA ALA A 128 -2.85 31.94 -6.87
C ALA A 128 -3.64 30.67 -6.57
N LEU A 129 -4.93 30.79 -6.21
CA LEU A 129 -5.80 29.64 -5.95
C LEU A 129 -6.01 28.83 -7.22
N PHE A 130 -6.20 29.50 -8.34
CA PHE A 130 -6.39 28.85 -9.63
C PHE A 130 -5.15 28.09 -10.10
N LEU A 131 -3.97 28.65 -9.83
CA LEU A 131 -2.69 28.00 -10.06
C LEU A 131 -2.51 26.77 -9.16
N VAL A 132 -2.84 26.87 -7.85
CA VAL A 132 -2.85 25.72 -6.93
C VAL A 132 -3.75 24.61 -7.45
N PHE A 133 -4.96 24.96 -7.90
CA PHE A 133 -5.91 24.01 -8.50
C PHE A 133 -5.30 23.28 -9.69
N LYS A 134 -4.84 23.99 -10.72
CA LYS A 134 -4.25 23.39 -11.93
C LYS A 134 -3.06 22.49 -11.61
N ILE A 135 -2.14 22.93 -10.75
CA ILE A 135 -1.00 22.12 -10.34
C ILE A 135 -1.46 20.85 -9.63
N ASN A 136 -2.41 20.93 -8.69
CA ASN A 136 -2.90 19.75 -7.99
C ASN A 136 -3.59 18.76 -8.93
N VAL A 137 -4.38 19.22 -9.91
CA VAL A 137 -4.99 18.33 -10.90
C VAL A 137 -3.89 17.58 -11.68
N VAL A 138 -2.85 18.29 -12.16
CA VAL A 138 -1.75 17.66 -12.89
C VAL A 138 -0.97 16.68 -12.02
N LEU A 139 -0.64 17.05 -10.79
CA LEU A 139 0.08 16.17 -9.85
C LEU A 139 -0.72 14.91 -9.51
N LEU A 140 -2.04 15.04 -9.31
CA LEU A 140 -2.91 13.90 -9.04
C LEU A 140 -3.06 12.98 -10.26
N VAL A 141 -3.13 13.52 -11.48
CA VAL A 141 -3.14 12.72 -12.71
C VAL A 141 -1.83 11.95 -12.87
N ILE A 142 -0.67 12.59 -12.66
CA ILE A 142 0.63 11.92 -12.70
C ILE A 142 0.69 10.84 -11.60
N GLY A 143 0.27 11.17 -10.38
CA GLY A 143 0.19 10.23 -9.26
C GLY A 143 -0.66 9.01 -9.59
N PHE A 144 -1.83 9.23 -10.18
CA PHE A 144 -2.72 8.15 -10.63
C PHE A 144 -2.03 7.22 -11.66
N VAL A 145 -1.36 7.77 -12.67
CA VAL A 145 -0.62 6.96 -13.66
C VAL A 145 0.47 6.13 -12.98
N VAL A 146 1.24 6.72 -12.07
CA VAL A 146 2.28 6.00 -11.31
C VAL A 146 1.67 4.90 -10.45
N THR A 147 0.56 5.15 -9.76
CA THR A 147 -0.16 4.13 -8.98
C THR A 147 -0.65 3.00 -9.87
N LEU A 148 -1.16 3.29 -11.07
CA LEU A 148 -1.63 2.28 -12.02
C LEU A 148 -0.48 1.38 -12.48
N VAL A 149 0.67 1.97 -12.83
CA VAL A 149 1.89 1.22 -13.18
C VAL A 149 2.35 0.33 -12.02
N ALA A 150 2.35 0.85 -10.79
CA ALA A 150 2.72 0.08 -9.60
C ALA A 150 1.75 -1.09 -9.36
N LEU A 151 0.44 -0.87 -9.50
CA LEU A 151 -0.57 -1.93 -9.38
C LEU A 151 -0.37 -3.01 -10.44
N CYS A 152 -0.08 -2.64 -11.70
CA CYS A 152 0.24 -3.60 -12.75
C CYS A 152 1.48 -4.45 -12.40
N ALA A 153 2.55 -3.83 -11.89
CA ALA A 153 3.75 -4.55 -11.47
C ALA A 153 3.47 -5.54 -10.33
N ILE A 154 2.68 -5.14 -9.34
CA ILE A 154 2.27 -6.00 -8.21
C ILE A 154 1.41 -7.17 -8.70
N LEU A 155 0.44 -6.92 -9.59
CA LEU A 155 -0.42 -7.96 -10.16
C LEU A 155 0.39 -9.01 -10.94
N VAL A 156 1.35 -8.58 -11.76
CA VAL A 156 2.25 -9.50 -12.48
C VAL A 156 3.05 -10.35 -11.50
N ALA A 157 3.65 -9.74 -10.47
CA ALA A 157 4.40 -10.47 -9.45
C ALA A 157 3.51 -11.47 -8.68
N LEU A 158 2.27 -11.10 -8.37
CA LEU A 158 1.29 -11.97 -7.73
C LEU A 158 0.93 -13.17 -8.62
N CYS A 159 0.67 -12.94 -9.91
CA CYS A 159 0.37 -14.00 -10.89
C CYS A 159 1.54 -15.00 -11.01
N VAL A 160 2.78 -14.50 -11.08
CA VAL A 160 3.98 -15.35 -11.09
C VAL A 160 4.05 -16.19 -9.80
N THR A 161 3.84 -15.57 -8.65
CA THR A 161 3.88 -16.27 -7.35
C THR A 161 2.79 -17.35 -7.27
N LEU A 162 1.56 -17.05 -7.67
CA LEU A 162 0.45 -18.02 -7.68
C LEU A 162 0.69 -19.17 -8.66
N SER A 163 1.27 -18.90 -9.83
CA SER A 163 1.63 -19.95 -10.79
C SER A 163 2.67 -20.92 -10.23
N SER A 164 3.64 -20.41 -9.45
CA SER A 164 4.65 -21.25 -8.79
C SER A 164 4.06 -22.15 -7.68
N VAL A 165 3.00 -21.68 -7.01
CA VAL A 165 2.28 -22.46 -5.99
C VAL A 165 1.44 -23.56 -6.66
N SER A 166 0.75 -23.24 -7.76
CA SER A 166 -0.03 -24.21 -8.54
C SER A 166 0.84 -25.28 -9.20
N ALA A 167 2.09 -24.96 -9.53
CA ALA A 167 3.05 -25.87 -10.15
C ALA A 167 3.78 -26.78 -9.16
N ARG A 168 3.31 -26.92 -7.91
CA ARG A 168 3.83 -27.85 -6.90
C ARG A 168 2.91 -29.07 -6.76
N PRO A 169 2.91 -30.02 -7.73
CA PRO A 169 2.08 -31.23 -7.67
C PRO A 169 2.46 -32.20 -6.54
N ASP A 170 3.61 -32.02 -5.89
CA ASP A 170 4.24 -33.03 -5.04
C ASP A 170 3.68 -33.15 -3.60
N ARG A 171 2.55 -32.50 -3.27
CA ARG A 171 1.96 -32.54 -1.91
C ARG A 171 0.78 -33.50 -1.75
N TYR A 172 0.58 -34.41 -2.69
CA TYR A 172 -0.36 -35.54 -2.53
C TYR A 172 0.32 -36.91 -2.52
N GLU A 173 1.62 -37.00 -2.82
CA GLU A 173 2.39 -38.27 -2.77
C GLU A 173 2.95 -38.61 -1.38
N ASN A 174 2.77 -37.74 -0.38
CA ASN A 174 3.11 -38.00 1.02
C ASN A 174 1.88 -37.83 1.93
N ILE A 175 0.73 -38.38 1.53
CA ILE A 175 -0.22 -38.82 2.55
C ILE A 175 0.43 -40.09 3.10
N PRO A 176 1.03 -40.07 4.32
CA PRO A 176 1.52 -41.31 4.92
C PRO A 176 0.35 -42.28 4.94
N ASP A 177 0.63 -43.56 4.67
CA ASP A 177 -0.29 -44.69 4.80
C ASP A 177 -0.75 -44.90 6.26
N SER A 178 -1.08 -43.82 6.97
CA SER A 178 -1.63 -43.78 8.31
C SER A 178 -2.96 -44.52 8.39
N VAL A 179 -3.66 -44.68 7.27
CA VAL A 179 -4.83 -45.58 7.15
C VAL A 179 -4.40 -47.06 7.17
N GLU A 180 -3.25 -47.39 6.57
CA GLU A 180 -2.68 -48.74 6.62
C GLU A 180 -2.04 -49.05 8.00
N GLU A 181 -1.41 -48.05 8.64
CA GLU A 181 -0.91 -48.17 10.01
C GLU A 181 -2.05 -48.30 11.05
N LEU A 182 -3.15 -47.57 10.91
CA LEU A 182 -4.34 -47.76 11.76
C LEU A 182 -4.97 -49.15 11.56
N GLY A 183 -4.96 -49.67 10.32
CA GLY A 183 -5.38 -51.02 10.01
C GLY A 183 -4.50 -52.08 10.70
N ARG A 184 -3.18 -51.89 10.70
CA ARG A 184 -2.22 -52.78 11.37
C ARG A 184 -2.42 -52.80 12.89
N GLN A 185 -2.53 -51.62 13.52
CA GLN A 185 -2.74 -51.53 14.98
C GLN A 185 -4.04 -52.20 15.44
N ARG A 186 -5.10 -52.15 14.62
CA ARG A 186 -6.36 -52.83 14.94
C ARG A 186 -6.19 -54.35 14.96
N ASN A 187 -5.51 -54.92 13.97
CA ASN A 187 -5.26 -56.36 13.89
C ASN A 187 -4.39 -56.87 15.06
N ASP A 188 -3.38 -56.11 15.46
CA ASP A 188 -2.50 -56.49 16.57
C ASP A 188 -3.27 -56.54 17.91
N THR A 189 -4.25 -55.64 18.08
CA THR A 189 -5.11 -55.59 19.28
C THR A 189 -6.07 -56.78 19.34
N GLU A 190 -6.64 -57.20 18.21
CA GLU A 190 -7.51 -58.39 18.15
C GLU A 190 -6.72 -59.68 18.43
N GLN A 191 -5.48 -59.80 17.93
CA GLN A 191 -4.63 -60.96 18.23
C GLN A 191 -4.25 -61.05 19.71
N GLN A 192 -3.93 -59.93 20.36
CA GLN A 192 -3.62 -59.93 21.81
C GLN A 192 -4.84 -60.31 22.66
N ALA A 193 -6.05 -59.88 22.29
CA ALA A 193 -7.27 -60.27 22.99
C ALA A 193 -7.54 -61.79 22.88
N ALA A 194 -7.29 -62.40 21.73
CA ALA A 194 -7.48 -63.84 21.54
C ALA A 194 -6.46 -64.68 22.35
N GLN A 195 -5.23 -64.20 22.53
CA GLN A 195 -4.17 -64.95 23.22
C GLN A 195 -4.34 -64.94 24.76
N SER A 196 -4.95 -63.90 25.33
CA SER A 196 -5.20 -63.78 26.78
C SER A 196 -6.28 -64.75 27.30
N SER A 197 -7.15 -65.28 26.42
CA SER A 197 -8.21 -66.22 26.80
C SER A 197 -7.74 -67.66 27.07
N ASN A 198 -6.47 -67.99 26.81
CA ASN A 198 -5.93 -69.35 26.94
C ASN A 198 -5.07 -69.56 28.20
N ILE A 199 -5.17 -68.70 29.22
CA ILE A 199 -4.45 -68.92 30.49
C ILE A 199 -5.26 -69.92 31.35
N PRO A 200 -4.76 -71.15 31.58
CA PRO A 200 -5.44 -72.12 32.42
C PRO A 200 -5.43 -71.62 33.87
N ALA A 201 -6.60 -71.61 34.50
CA ALA A 201 -6.75 -71.30 35.91
C ALA A 201 -6.02 -72.36 36.74
N THR A 202 -4.85 -71.99 37.28
CA THR A 202 -4.12 -72.85 38.20
C THR A 202 -4.92 -72.95 39.50
N GLU A 203 -5.44 -74.15 39.77
CA GLU A 203 -6.10 -74.51 41.03
C GLU A 203 -5.11 -74.36 42.19
N THR A 204 -5.38 -73.41 43.08
CA THR A 204 -4.69 -73.29 44.37
C THR A 204 -5.30 -74.30 45.35
N TYR A 205 -4.62 -75.42 45.55
CA TYR A 205 -4.94 -76.37 46.61
C TYR A 205 -4.49 -75.84 47.99
N VAL A 206 -5.36 -76.06 48.97
CA VAL A 206 -5.36 -75.65 50.38
C VAL A 206 -4.23 -76.29 51.19
#